data_AF-Q2BWY4-F1
#
_entry.id   AF-Q2BWY4-F1
#
_cell.length_a   1.000
_cell.length_b   1.000
_cell.length_c   1.000
_cell.angle_alpha   90.00
_cell.angle_beta   90.00
_cell.angle_gamma   90.00
#
_symmetry.space_group_name_H-M   'P 1'
#
loop_
_entity.id
_entity.type
_entity.pdbx_description
1 polymer ?
#
loop_
_entity_poly.entity_id
_entity_poly.type
_entity_poly.pdbx_seq_one_letter_code
_entity_poly.pdbx_strand_id
1 'polypeptide(L)'
;MLVSDDLVYEQILYSHSTSSAKKVIDEDYAGIVVSDQCPSYNWIAADRHQLCWAHVKRNLQQMADYSGGGHTAYIGKHLCLLTNVIFHTRHRYEQGELGYSLYLRRMRRLQKSFDHWLNKGTDVMVKRNRGRCKLLIKHRESLWVFLKKTSIPLTNNEAERCIRGFVIQRKISFGTTSDAGDKFRSRIHMLIETCKKRGLSAMSVLSDIIIIRVQVKSRNNAELLALTK
;
A
#
# COMPACT_ATOMS: atom_id res chain seq x y z
N MET A 1 8.33 0.17 -0.63
CA MET A 1 8.08 1.32 0.25
C MET A 1 7.03 0.92 1.26
N LEU A 2 7.25 1.25 2.53
CA LEU A 2 6.28 1.13 3.62
C LEU A 2 6.01 2.50 4.18
N VAL A 3 4.76 2.76 4.54
CA VAL A 3 4.35 4.02 5.14
C VAL A 3 3.53 3.72 6.38
N SER A 4 3.86 4.42 7.45
CA SER A 4 3.16 4.48 8.73
C SER A 4 2.81 5.93 9.04
N ASP A 5 2.14 6.21 10.16
CA ASP A 5 1.68 7.57 10.48
C ASP A 5 2.81 8.60 10.56
N ASP A 6 4.01 8.21 11.02
CA ASP A 6 5.13 9.13 11.30
C ASP A 6 6.44 8.76 10.59
N LEU A 7 6.50 7.61 9.92
CA LEU A 7 7.70 7.10 9.25
C LEU A 7 7.39 6.57 7.84
N VAL A 8 8.26 6.92 6.90
CA VAL A 8 8.35 6.26 5.59
C VAL A 8 9.61 5.41 5.60
N TYR A 9 9.53 4.19 5.10
CA TYR A 9 10.66 3.32 4.83
C TYR A 9 10.71 2.97 3.34
N GLU A 10 11.88 3.18 2.73
CA GLU A 10 12.09 2.88 1.33
C GLU A 10 13.37 2.09 1.10
N GLN A 11 13.24 1.06 0.27
CA GLN A 11 14.34 0.27 -0.21
C GLN A 11 14.11 -0.03 -1.69
N ILE A 12 15.12 0.24 -2.51
CA ILE A 12 15.12 -0.10 -3.93
C ILE A 12 15.58 -1.55 -4.04
N LEU A 13 14.76 -2.38 -4.67
CA LEU A 13 15.04 -3.79 -4.92
C LEU A 13 14.85 -4.08 -6.40
N TYR A 14 15.64 -5.02 -6.93
CA TYR A 14 15.65 -5.37 -8.36
C TYR A 14 14.39 -6.14 -8.82
N SER A 15 13.56 -6.61 -7.91
CA SER A 15 12.36 -7.38 -8.24
C SER A 15 11.21 -7.13 -7.26
N HIS A 16 9.99 -7.38 -7.75
CA HIS A 16 8.77 -7.44 -6.94
C HIS A 16 8.46 -8.87 -6.48
N SER A 17 9.47 -9.70 -6.22
CA SER A 17 9.26 -11.07 -5.74
C SER A 17 8.77 -11.10 -4.29
N THR A 18 8.20 -12.25 -3.88
CA THR A 18 7.88 -12.52 -2.47
C THR A 18 9.11 -12.38 -1.57
N SER A 19 10.28 -12.82 -2.03
CA SER A 19 11.54 -12.66 -1.27
C SER A 19 11.92 -11.20 -1.09
N SER A 20 11.70 -10.35 -2.10
CA SER A 20 11.91 -8.91 -1.97
C SER A 20 10.91 -8.26 -1.01
N ALA A 21 9.64 -8.69 -1.04
CA ALA A 21 8.64 -8.21 -0.09
C ALA A 21 9.01 -8.60 1.37
N LYS A 22 9.44 -9.85 1.60
CA LYS A 22 9.88 -10.36 2.91
C LYS A 22 11.14 -9.67 3.45
N LYS A 23 12.01 -9.16 2.58
CA LYS A 23 13.15 -8.33 3.00
C LYS A 23 12.74 -6.96 3.53
N VAL A 24 11.60 -6.45 3.06
CA VAL A 24 11.10 -5.12 3.42
C VAL A 24 10.14 -5.20 4.62
N ILE A 25 9.25 -6.19 4.59
CA ILE A 25 8.33 -6.53 5.67
C ILE A 25 8.80 -7.87 6.22
N ASP A 26 9.42 -7.83 7.40
CA ASP A 26 9.85 -9.03 8.11
C ASP A 26 8.69 -10.05 8.23
N GLU A 27 9.00 -11.34 8.21
CA GLU A 27 8.00 -12.41 8.36
C GLU A 27 7.29 -12.33 9.71
N ASP A 28 7.99 -11.82 10.72
CA ASP A 28 7.50 -11.63 12.08
C ASP A 28 6.72 -10.31 12.28
N TYR A 29 6.54 -9.51 11.22
CA TYR A 29 5.82 -8.24 11.32
C TYR A 29 4.35 -8.45 11.73
N ALA A 30 4.02 -8.13 12.98
CA ALA A 30 2.68 -8.35 13.55
C ALA A 30 1.62 -7.33 13.11
N GLY A 31 1.99 -6.28 12.36
CA GLY A 31 1.07 -5.22 11.96
C GLY A 31 0.15 -5.58 10.79
N ILE A 32 -0.71 -4.61 10.43
CA ILE A 32 -1.64 -4.72 9.30
C ILE A 32 -1.01 -4.04 8.08
N VAL A 33 -0.99 -4.73 6.95
CA VAL A 33 -0.42 -4.25 5.69
C VAL A 33 -1.54 -3.99 4.69
N VAL A 34 -1.59 -2.79 4.13
CA VAL A 34 -2.48 -2.43 3.02
C VAL A 34 -1.65 -2.40 1.73
N SER A 35 -1.98 -3.23 0.72
CA SER A 35 -1.20 -3.26 -0.53
C SER A 35 -2.05 -3.32 -1.80
N ASP A 36 -1.40 -3.07 -2.94
CA ASP A 36 -1.96 -2.87 -4.29
C ASP A 36 -2.32 -4.17 -5.04
N GLN A 37 -2.85 -5.19 -4.36
CA GLN A 37 -3.08 -6.54 -4.92
C GLN A 37 -1.82 -7.18 -5.54
N CYS A 38 -0.62 -6.69 -5.20
CA CYS A 38 0.63 -7.30 -5.67
C CYS A 38 0.80 -8.71 -5.05
N PRO A 39 0.96 -9.76 -5.88
CA PRO A 39 1.01 -11.14 -5.38
C PRO A 39 2.15 -11.44 -4.40
N SER A 40 3.20 -10.61 -4.39
CA SER A 40 4.35 -10.73 -3.50
C SER A 40 4.02 -10.57 -2.02
N TYR A 41 2.84 -10.04 -1.69
CA TYR A 41 2.36 -9.92 -0.31
C TYR A 41 1.39 -11.04 0.11
N ASN A 42 1.05 -11.97 -0.79
CA ASN A 42 0.05 -13.02 -0.51
C ASN A 42 0.50 -14.06 0.55
N TRP A 43 1.74 -13.99 1.02
CA TRP A 43 2.24 -14.80 2.14
C TRP A 43 1.81 -14.23 3.50
N ILE A 44 1.42 -12.95 3.55
CA ILE A 44 0.90 -12.32 4.76
C ILE A 44 -0.47 -12.93 5.06
N ALA A 45 -0.71 -13.25 6.33
CA ALA A 45 -1.98 -13.80 6.78
C ALA A 45 -3.16 -12.90 6.35
N ALA A 46 -4.24 -13.51 5.87
CA ALA A 46 -5.37 -12.81 5.26
C ALA A 46 -6.05 -11.80 6.22
N ASP A 47 -5.91 -12.05 7.51
CA ASP A 47 -6.46 -11.30 8.62
C ASP A 47 -5.63 -10.04 8.97
N ARG A 48 -4.37 -9.99 8.48
CA ARG A 48 -3.39 -8.88 8.60
C ARG A 48 -3.10 -8.20 7.26
N HIS A 49 -3.57 -8.75 6.14
CA HIS A 49 -3.36 -8.19 4.81
C HIS A 49 -4.65 -7.61 4.26
N GLN A 50 -4.74 -6.28 4.12
CA GLN A 50 -5.83 -5.60 3.43
C GLN A 50 -5.48 -5.36 1.95
N LEU A 51 -6.37 -5.76 1.06
CA LEU A 51 -6.30 -5.36 -0.35
C LEU A 51 -6.79 -3.92 -0.52
N CYS A 52 -6.04 -3.12 -1.26
CA CYS A 52 -6.40 -1.75 -1.60
C CYS A 52 -7.67 -1.72 -2.47
N TRP A 53 -8.75 -1.13 -1.95
CA TRP A 53 -10.03 -1.07 -2.69
C TRP A 53 -9.98 -0.21 -3.94
N ALA A 54 -9.07 0.77 -4.04
CA ALA A 54 -8.91 1.56 -5.26
C ALA A 54 -8.42 0.67 -6.42
N HIS A 55 -7.51 -0.27 -6.13
CA HIS A 55 -7.05 -1.27 -7.09
C HIS A 55 -8.14 -2.29 -7.42
N VAL A 56 -8.92 -2.73 -6.42
CA VAL A 56 -10.07 -3.62 -6.64
C VAL A 56 -11.08 -2.94 -7.57
N LYS A 57 -11.46 -1.69 -7.28
CA LYS A 57 -12.35 -0.88 -8.12
C LYS A 57 -11.86 -0.79 -9.56
N ARG A 58 -10.58 -0.47 -9.78
CA ARG A 58 -10.00 -0.37 -11.12
C ARG A 58 -10.09 -1.69 -11.89
N ASN A 59 -9.84 -2.81 -11.21
CA ASN A 59 -9.96 -4.14 -11.79
C ASN A 59 -11.41 -4.47 -12.17
N LEU A 60 -12.36 -4.15 -11.30
CA LEU A 60 -13.79 -4.32 -11.56
C LEU A 60 -14.28 -3.41 -12.70
N GLN A 61 -13.74 -2.20 -12.80
CA GLN A 61 -14.07 -1.26 -13.86
C GLN A 61 -13.69 -1.82 -15.24
N GLN A 62 -12.52 -2.43 -15.36
CA GLN A 62 -12.13 -3.16 -16.59
C GLN A 62 -13.10 -4.31 -16.94
N MET A 63 -13.78 -4.89 -15.94
CA MET A 63 -14.82 -5.89 -16.19
C MET A 63 -16.12 -5.23 -16.67
N ALA A 64 -16.49 -4.09 -16.08
CA ALA A 64 -17.64 -3.28 -16.47
C ALA A 64 -17.51 -2.74 -17.90
N ASP A 65 -16.30 -2.37 -18.29
CA ASP A 65 -15.94 -1.81 -19.60
C ASP A 65 -15.54 -2.90 -20.61
N TYR A 66 -15.82 -4.18 -20.31
CA TYR A 66 -15.50 -5.27 -21.21
C TYR A 66 -16.23 -5.11 -22.54
N SER A 67 -15.46 -4.93 -23.63
CA SER A 67 -15.98 -4.63 -24.96
C SER A 67 -16.91 -5.72 -25.52
N GLY A 68 -16.71 -6.97 -25.13
CA GLY A 68 -17.61 -8.08 -25.51
C GLY A 68 -18.96 -8.08 -24.78
N GLY A 69 -19.20 -7.15 -23.85
CA GLY A 69 -20.49 -6.95 -23.20
C GLY A 69 -20.99 -8.15 -22.38
N GLY A 70 -22.30 -8.40 -22.47
CA GLY A 70 -22.99 -9.54 -21.85
C GLY A 70 -22.87 -9.61 -20.33
N HIS A 71 -22.86 -10.83 -19.81
CA HIS A 71 -22.79 -11.11 -18.37
C HIS A 71 -21.54 -10.51 -17.70
N THR A 72 -20.41 -10.45 -18.41
CA THR A 72 -19.17 -9.88 -17.88
C THR A 72 -19.31 -8.40 -17.56
N ALA A 73 -19.76 -7.59 -18.54
CA ALA A 73 -19.99 -6.16 -18.34
C ALA A 73 -21.10 -5.89 -17.32
N TYR A 74 -22.19 -6.67 -17.37
CA TYR A 74 -23.31 -6.54 -16.45
C TYR A 74 -22.89 -6.73 -14.98
N ILE A 75 -22.23 -7.84 -14.66
CA ILE A 75 -21.76 -8.12 -13.30
C ILE A 75 -20.66 -7.14 -12.90
N GLY A 76 -19.75 -6.77 -13.81
CA GLY A 76 -18.74 -5.74 -13.57
C GLY A 76 -19.35 -4.41 -13.13
N LYS A 77 -20.41 -3.95 -13.80
CA LYS A 77 -21.16 -2.73 -13.42
C LYS A 77 -21.78 -2.83 -12.04
N HIS A 78 -22.39 -3.97 -11.69
CA HIS A 78 -22.93 -4.21 -10.35
C HIS A 78 -21.85 -4.18 -9.26
N LEU A 79 -20.71 -4.83 -9.50
CA LEU A 79 -19.57 -4.83 -8.57
C LEU A 79 -18.96 -3.42 -8.43
N CYS A 80 -18.88 -2.63 -9.51
CA CYS A 80 -18.48 -1.23 -9.45
C CYS A 80 -19.45 -0.38 -8.63
N LEU A 81 -20.76 -0.56 -8.82
CA LEU A 81 -21.78 0.14 -8.04
C LEU A 81 -21.62 -0.15 -6.54
N LEU A 82 -21.50 -1.43 -6.18
CA LEU A 82 -21.28 -1.84 -4.78
C LEU A 82 -20.00 -1.23 -4.22
N THR A 83 -18.92 -1.22 -5.00
CA THR A 83 -17.64 -0.60 -4.59
C THR A 83 -17.80 0.89 -4.35
N ASN A 84 -18.53 1.61 -5.20
CA ASN A 84 -18.83 3.03 -4.98
C ASN A 84 -19.63 3.26 -3.68
N VAL A 85 -20.60 2.38 -3.38
CA VAL A 85 -21.36 2.46 -2.13
C VAL A 85 -20.49 2.17 -0.90
N ILE A 86 -19.48 1.28 -1.01
CA ILE A 86 -18.49 1.04 0.04
C ILE A 86 -17.70 2.32 0.33
N PHE A 87 -17.10 2.95 -0.69
CA PHE A 87 -16.36 4.20 -0.54
C PHE A 87 -17.24 5.30 0.07
N HIS A 88 -18.45 5.49 -0.46
CA HIS A 88 -19.38 6.50 0.04
C HIS A 88 -19.77 6.23 1.50
N THR A 89 -20.06 4.98 1.86
CA THR A 89 -20.39 4.60 3.25
C THR A 89 -19.21 4.84 4.19
N ARG A 90 -17.98 4.61 3.74
CA ARG A 90 -16.75 4.89 4.50
C ARG A 90 -16.55 6.39 4.71
N HIS A 91 -16.64 7.20 3.67
CA HIS A 91 -16.46 8.65 3.78
C HIS A 91 -17.50 9.29 4.71
N ARG A 92 -18.77 8.90 4.60
CA ARG A 92 -19.81 9.40 5.51
C ARG A 92 -19.56 9.04 6.97
N TYR A 93 -18.97 7.87 7.24
CA TYR A 93 -18.53 7.52 8.59
C TYR A 93 -17.36 8.39 9.07
N GLU A 94 -16.35 8.59 8.23
CA GLU A 94 -15.19 9.44 8.53
C GLU A 94 -15.57 10.92 8.73
N GLN A 95 -16.62 11.38 8.07
CA GLN A 95 -17.20 12.72 8.21
C GLN A 95 -18.14 12.87 9.42
N GLY A 96 -18.38 11.81 10.19
CA GLY A 96 -19.27 11.85 11.36
C GLY A 96 -20.76 11.79 11.03
N GLU A 97 -21.15 11.62 9.77
CA GLU A 97 -22.55 11.55 9.33
C GLU A 97 -23.21 10.19 9.60
N LEU A 98 -22.42 9.17 9.94
CA LEU A 98 -22.89 7.82 10.23
C LEU A 98 -22.32 7.33 11.55
N GLY A 99 -23.19 6.94 12.47
CA GLY A 99 -22.79 6.22 13.68
C GLY A 99 -22.16 4.86 13.36
N TYR A 100 -21.22 4.42 14.20
CA TYR A 100 -20.44 3.20 14.00
C TYR A 100 -21.29 1.93 13.81
N SER A 101 -22.37 1.76 14.59
CA SER A 101 -23.26 0.60 14.49
C SER A 101 -24.00 0.54 13.15
N LEU A 102 -24.45 1.68 12.63
CA LEU A 102 -25.08 1.79 11.32
C LEU A 102 -24.07 1.55 10.19
N TYR A 103 -22.85 2.11 10.32
CA TYR A 103 -21.75 1.87 9.39
C TYR A 103 -21.44 0.37 9.24
N LEU A 104 -21.19 -0.34 10.35
CA LEU A 104 -20.91 -1.79 10.33
C LEU A 104 -22.07 -2.59 9.73
N ARG A 105 -23.30 -2.28 10.10
CA ARG A 105 -24.49 -2.94 9.54
C ARG A 105 -24.59 -2.76 8.03
N ARG A 106 -24.34 -1.55 7.50
CA ARG A 106 -24.31 -1.28 6.06
C ARG A 106 -23.18 -2.04 5.37
N MET A 107 -21.97 -2.01 5.93
CA MET A 107 -20.81 -2.73 5.40
C MET A 107 -21.03 -4.24 5.33
N ARG A 108 -21.62 -4.86 6.36
CA ARG A 108 -21.96 -6.30 6.34
C ARG A 108 -22.97 -6.65 5.24
N ARG A 109 -23.95 -5.78 4.96
CA ARG A 109 -24.89 -5.97 3.85
C ARG A 109 -24.19 -5.86 2.50
N LEU A 110 -23.30 -4.87 2.35
CA LEU A 110 -22.48 -4.70 1.15
C LEU A 110 -21.57 -5.90 0.92
N GLN A 111 -20.95 -6.43 1.98
CA GLN A 111 -20.12 -7.64 1.91
C GLN A 111 -20.90 -8.84 1.39
N LYS A 112 -22.10 -9.13 1.93
CA LYS A 112 -22.96 -10.20 1.42
C LYS A 112 -23.36 -10.01 -0.05
N SER A 113 -23.72 -8.79 -0.42
CA SER A 113 -24.09 -8.48 -1.81
C SER A 113 -22.90 -8.63 -2.76
N PHE A 114 -21.72 -8.17 -2.33
CA PHE A 114 -20.49 -8.29 -3.09
C PHE A 114 -20.12 -9.76 -3.31
N ASP A 115 -20.15 -10.57 -2.25
CA ASP A 115 -19.90 -12.02 -2.32
C ASP A 115 -20.87 -12.70 -3.32
N HIS A 116 -22.16 -12.37 -3.28
CA HIS A 116 -23.15 -12.89 -4.21
C HIS A 116 -22.79 -12.60 -5.67
N TRP A 117 -22.42 -11.36 -5.99
CA TRP A 117 -22.05 -10.97 -7.35
C TRP A 117 -20.71 -11.54 -7.81
N LEU A 118 -19.75 -11.71 -6.90
CA LEU A 118 -18.51 -12.42 -7.21
C LEU A 118 -18.78 -13.88 -7.60
N ASN A 119 -19.60 -14.59 -6.81
CA ASN A 119 -19.99 -15.98 -7.10
C ASN A 119 -20.72 -16.09 -8.43
N LYS A 120 -21.68 -15.19 -8.71
CA LYS A 120 -22.31 -15.15 -10.04
C LYS A 120 -21.27 -14.97 -11.16
N GLY A 121 -20.26 -14.13 -10.93
CA GLY A 121 -19.18 -13.90 -11.87
C GLY A 121 -18.25 -15.10 -12.09
N THR A 122 -18.17 -16.06 -11.16
CA THR A 122 -17.34 -17.27 -11.36
C THR A 122 -17.93 -18.25 -12.35
N ASP A 123 -19.24 -18.17 -12.59
CA ASP A 123 -19.97 -19.19 -13.33
C ASP A 123 -20.20 -18.76 -14.79
N VAL A 124 -20.69 -17.54 -14.99
CA VAL A 124 -21.25 -17.10 -16.28
C VAL A 124 -20.32 -16.23 -17.13
N MET A 125 -19.16 -15.81 -16.61
CA MET A 125 -18.26 -14.90 -17.33
C MET A 125 -17.30 -15.60 -18.30
N VAL A 126 -16.60 -14.83 -19.11
CA VAL A 126 -15.43 -15.32 -19.87
C VAL A 126 -14.28 -15.76 -18.93
N LYS A 127 -13.47 -16.73 -19.35
CA LYS A 127 -12.46 -17.41 -18.50
C LYS A 127 -11.53 -16.43 -17.77
N ARG A 128 -11.05 -15.38 -18.45
CA ARG A 128 -10.18 -14.35 -17.87
C ARG A 128 -10.82 -13.64 -16.67
N ASN A 129 -12.09 -13.25 -16.79
CA ASN A 129 -12.81 -12.48 -15.77
C ASN A 129 -13.31 -13.38 -14.64
N ARG A 130 -13.65 -14.65 -14.94
CA ARG A 130 -13.87 -15.69 -13.92
C ARG A 130 -12.69 -15.81 -12.96
N GLY A 131 -11.46 -15.79 -13.49
CA GLY A 131 -10.24 -15.83 -12.68
C GLY A 131 -10.13 -14.67 -11.68
N ARG A 132 -10.59 -13.47 -12.05
CA ARG A 132 -10.58 -12.29 -11.17
C ARG A 132 -11.58 -12.46 -10.02
N CYS A 133 -12.81 -12.90 -10.31
CA CYS A 133 -13.79 -13.17 -9.25
C CYS A 133 -13.28 -14.27 -8.29
N LYS A 134 -12.73 -15.37 -8.83
CA LYS A 134 -12.15 -16.45 -8.02
C LYS A 134 -11.02 -15.94 -7.12
N LEU A 135 -10.16 -15.06 -7.63
CA LEU A 135 -9.08 -14.46 -6.84
C LEU A 135 -9.63 -13.60 -5.71
N LEU A 136 -10.62 -12.75 -5.97
CA LEU A 136 -11.25 -11.92 -4.93
C LEU A 136 -11.97 -12.75 -3.87
N ILE A 137 -12.62 -13.86 -4.26
CA ILE A 137 -13.22 -14.83 -3.32
C ILE A 137 -12.14 -15.50 -2.47
N LYS A 138 -11.02 -15.92 -3.08
CA LYS A 138 -9.88 -16.51 -2.35
C LYS A 138 -9.33 -15.55 -1.30
N HIS A 139 -9.26 -14.25 -1.62
CA HIS A 139 -8.78 -13.20 -0.73
C HIS A 139 -9.93 -12.45 -0.03
N ARG A 140 -11.07 -13.12 0.20
CA ARG A 140 -12.26 -12.49 0.77
C ARG A 140 -11.98 -11.78 2.09
N GLU A 141 -11.29 -12.44 3.02
CA GLU A 141 -10.98 -11.81 4.30
C GLU A 141 -10.16 -10.52 4.13
N SER A 142 -9.15 -10.57 3.27
CA SER A 142 -8.28 -9.44 2.93
C SER A 142 -9.01 -8.24 2.31
N LEU A 143 -10.23 -8.41 1.79
CA LEU A 143 -11.03 -7.27 1.31
C LEU A 143 -11.63 -6.47 2.48
N TRP A 144 -11.82 -7.06 3.65
CA TRP A 144 -12.65 -6.50 4.72
C TRP A 144 -11.90 -6.30 6.05
N VAL A 145 -10.57 -6.45 6.09
CA VAL A 145 -9.73 -6.23 7.28
C VAL A 145 -9.94 -4.82 7.86
N PHE A 146 -10.20 -3.81 7.03
CA PHE A 146 -10.50 -2.44 7.48
C PHE A 146 -11.74 -2.31 8.39
N LEU A 147 -12.60 -3.34 8.46
CA LEU A 147 -13.72 -3.36 9.39
C LEU A 147 -13.32 -3.75 10.82
N LYS A 148 -12.13 -4.34 11.03
CA LYS A 148 -11.61 -4.70 12.36
C LYS A 148 -11.27 -3.46 13.18
N LYS A 149 -10.62 -2.48 12.54
CA LYS A 149 -10.21 -1.22 13.18
C LYS A 149 -10.37 -0.06 12.21
N THR A 150 -11.03 1.00 12.67
CA THR A 150 -11.36 2.18 11.84
C THR A 150 -10.13 2.95 11.38
N SER A 151 -9.00 2.83 12.09
CA SER A 151 -7.72 3.42 11.69
C SER A 151 -7.11 2.80 10.44
N ILE A 152 -7.57 1.61 10.02
CA ILE A 152 -7.08 0.96 8.81
C ILE A 152 -7.70 1.68 7.61
N PRO A 153 -6.89 2.24 6.69
CA PRO A 153 -7.42 2.93 5.53
C PRO A 153 -8.00 1.93 4.52
N LEU A 154 -8.98 2.40 3.75
CA LEU A 154 -9.59 1.59 2.68
C LEU A 154 -8.66 1.40 1.47
N THR A 155 -7.64 2.26 1.33
CA THR A 155 -6.75 2.37 0.16
C THR A 155 -5.30 2.55 0.57
N ASN A 156 -4.38 2.15 -0.29
CA ASN A 156 -2.94 2.40 -0.17
C ASN A 156 -2.50 3.78 -0.71
N ASN A 157 -3.42 4.76 -0.73
CA ASN A 157 -3.19 6.07 -1.34
C ASN A 157 -2.01 6.82 -0.72
N GLU A 158 -1.74 6.61 0.56
CA GLU A 158 -0.64 7.26 1.26
C GLU A 158 0.72 6.79 0.73
N ALA A 159 0.93 5.47 0.63
CA ALA A 159 2.17 4.93 0.06
C ALA A 159 2.29 5.29 -1.43
N GLU A 160 1.18 5.25 -2.18
CA GLU A 160 1.15 5.69 -3.59
C GLU A 160 1.53 7.17 -3.75
N ARG A 161 1.13 8.03 -2.81
CA ARG A 161 1.48 9.45 -2.80
C ARG A 161 2.96 9.64 -2.45
N CYS A 162 3.45 9.01 -1.40
CA CYS A 162 4.85 9.11 -0.98
C CYS A 162 5.80 8.64 -2.09
N ILE A 163 5.52 7.50 -2.74
CA ILE A 163 6.42 6.97 -3.78
C ILE A 163 6.43 7.80 -5.08
N ARG A 164 5.38 8.61 -5.32
CA ARG A 164 5.22 9.35 -6.58
C ARG A 164 6.38 10.30 -6.86
N GLY A 165 6.86 11.01 -5.83
CA GLY A 165 8.00 11.93 -5.96
C GLY A 165 9.26 11.19 -6.43
N PHE A 166 9.57 10.07 -5.78
CA PHE A 166 10.66 9.19 -6.17
C PHE A 166 10.54 8.66 -7.61
N VAL A 167 9.36 8.18 -8.01
CA VAL A 167 9.11 7.67 -9.37
C VAL A 167 9.34 8.75 -10.43
N ILE A 168 8.88 9.98 -10.18
CA ILE A 168 9.09 11.12 -11.08
C ILE A 168 10.59 11.45 -11.17
N GLN A 169 11.28 11.55 -10.03
CA GLN A 169 12.70 11.84 -9.98
C GLN A 169 13.54 10.80 -10.73
N ARG A 170 13.22 9.51 -10.55
CA ARG A 170 13.87 8.40 -11.28
C ARG A 170 13.66 8.53 -12.79
N LYS A 171 12.45 8.91 -13.24
CA LYS A 171 12.14 9.09 -14.65
C LYS A 171 12.92 10.24 -15.28
N ILE A 172 13.08 11.36 -14.56
CA ILE A 172 13.79 12.55 -15.05
C ILE A 172 15.31 12.32 -15.06
N SER A 173 15.85 11.62 -14.06
CA SER A 173 17.30 11.43 -13.92
C SER A 173 17.82 10.10 -14.47
N PHE A 174 16.99 9.33 -15.18
CA PHE A 174 17.32 7.98 -15.69
C PHE A 174 17.77 6.95 -14.65
N GLY A 175 17.44 7.17 -13.37
CA GLY A 175 17.85 6.29 -12.27
C GLY A 175 19.34 6.37 -11.91
N THR A 176 19.89 5.26 -11.44
CA THR A 176 21.31 5.07 -11.09
C THR A 176 21.70 3.62 -11.39
N THR A 177 22.98 3.39 -11.65
CA THR A 177 23.53 2.07 -12.02
C THR A 177 24.39 1.46 -10.91
N SER A 178 24.54 2.13 -9.77
CA SER A 178 25.33 1.65 -8.63
C SER A 178 24.47 1.43 -7.39
N ASP A 179 24.80 0.38 -6.63
CA ASP A 179 24.17 0.09 -5.33
C ASP A 179 24.31 1.27 -4.34
N ALA A 180 25.46 1.95 -4.37
CA ALA A 180 25.67 3.17 -3.58
C ALA A 180 24.71 4.30 -3.97
N GLY A 181 24.46 4.47 -5.27
CA GLY A 181 23.49 5.44 -5.78
C GLY A 181 22.05 5.10 -5.36
N ASP A 182 21.65 3.83 -5.48
CA ASP A 182 20.31 3.37 -5.07
C ASP A 182 20.09 3.58 -3.56
N LYS A 183 21.09 3.22 -2.74
CA LYS A 183 21.06 3.47 -1.29
C LYS A 183 20.99 4.95 -0.96
N PHE A 184 21.74 5.80 -1.66
CA PHE A 184 21.69 7.25 -1.45
C PHE A 184 20.29 7.80 -1.73
N ARG A 185 19.72 7.47 -2.91
CA ARG A 185 18.42 8.00 -3.33
C ARG A 185 17.29 7.56 -2.43
N SER A 186 17.24 6.26 -2.10
CA SER A 186 16.24 5.72 -1.17
C SER A 186 16.33 6.35 0.21
N ARG A 187 17.54 6.53 0.77
CA ARG A 187 17.74 7.17 2.09
C ARG A 187 17.33 8.64 2.11
N ILE A 188 17.71 9.41 1.08
CA ILE A 188 17.33 10.82 0.99
C ILE A 188 15.82 10.98 0.82
N HIS A 189 15.19 10.17 -0.03
CA HIS A 189 13.75 10.23 -0.21
C HIS A 189 13.00 9.81 1.07
N MET A 190 13.42 8.72 1.70
CA MET A 190 12.91 8.26 3.00
C MET A 190 13.00 9.35 4.08
N LEU A 191 14.15 10.04 4.17
CA LEU A 191 14.35 11.17 5.09
C LEU A 191 13.35 12.30 4.80
N ILE A 192 13.27 12.74 3.55
CA ILE A 192 12.40 13.85 3.14
C ILE A 192 10.93 13.54 3.45
N GLU A 193 10.44 12.36 3.06
CA GLU A 193 9.04 11.98 3.28
C GLU A 193 8.74 11.81 4.77
N THR A 194 9.67 11.27 5.56
CA THR A 194 9.54 11.17 7.02
C THR A 194 9.48 12.56 7.67
N CYS A 195 10.38 13.47 7.29
CA CYS A 195 10.37 14.85 7.79
C CYS A 195 9.06 15.56 7.46
N LYS A 196 8.54 15.43 6.24
CA LYS A 196 7.23 15.98 5.87
C LYS A 196 6.11 15.47 6.77
N LYS A 197 6.07 14.16 7.06
CA LYS A 197 5.05 13.57 7.93
C LYS A 197 5.15 14.05 9.38
N ARG A 198 6.37 14.31 9.85
CA ARG A 198 6.64 14.83 11.20
C ARG A 198 6.58 16.35 11.31
N GLY A 199 6.32 17.07 10.22
CA GLY A 199 6.34 18.54 10.21
C GLY A 199 7.74 19.15 10.42
N LEU A 200 8.80 18.42 10.06
CA LEU A 200 10.20 18.83 10.23
C LEU A 200 10.79 19.35 8.92
N SER A 201 11.76 20.26 9.04
CA SER A 201 12.60 20.67 7.92
C SER A 201 13.59 19.57 7.55
N ALA A 202 13.44 18.99 6.36
CA ALA A 202 14.34 17.95 5.86
C ALA A 202 15.80 18.44 5.77
N MET A 203 16.00 19.72 5.40
CA MET A 203 17.33 20.32 5.32
C MET A 203 17.98 20.43 6.71
N SER A 204 17.22 20.88 7.71
CA SER A 204 17.73 20.99 9.09
C SER A 204 18.14 19.62 9.62
N VAL A 205 17.28 18.61 9.48
CA VAL A 205 17.57 17.25 9.93
C VAL A 205 18.78 16.67 9.19
N LEU A 206 18.90 16.90 7.88
CA LEU A 206 20.06 16.44 7.11
C LEU A 206 21.36 17.11 7.57
N SER A 207 21.33 18.42 7.81
CA SER A 207 22.47 19.17 8.36
C SER A 207 22.89 18.63 9.71
N ASP A 208 21.94 18.39 10.63
CA ASP A 208 22.22 17.83 11.95
C ASP A 208 22.88 16.45 11.85
N ILE A 209 22.34 15.57 11.00
CA ILE A 209 22.92 14.23 10.74
C ILE A 209 24.37 14.34 10.24
N ILE A 210 24.64 15.25 9.31
CA ILE A 210 25.98 15.44 8.74
C ILE A 210 26.95 15.97 9.82
N ILE A 211 26.54 17.00 10.56
CA ILE A 211 27.36 17.60 11.63
C ILE A 211 27.73 16.54 12.68
N ILE A 212 26.73 15.81 13.17
CA ILE A 212 26.94 14.73 14.14
C ILE A 212 27.89 13.67 13.58
N ARG A 213 27.71 13.26 12.30
CA ARG A 213 28.54 12.22 11.70
C ARG A 213 30.00 12.65 11.53
N VAL A 214 30.24 13.92 11.18
CA VAL A 214 31.57 14.51 11.08
C VAL A 214 32.24 14.59 12.44
N GLN A 215 31.53 15.03 13.48
CA GLN A 215 32.05 15.09 14.86
C GLN A 215 32.38 13.72 15.44
N VAL A 216 31.56 12.70 15.19
CA VAL A 216 31.88 11.32 15.61
C VAL A 216 33.12 10.79 14.89
N LYS A 217 33.26 11.08 13.59
CA LYS A 217 34.44 10.64 12.83
C LYS A 217 35.73 11.31 13.32
N SER A 218 35.69 12.59 13.66
CA SER A 218 36.87 13.29 14.20
C SER A 218 37.28 12.76 15.58
N ARG A 219 36.31 12.46 16.46
CA ARG A 219 36.57 11.82 17.76
C ARG A 219 37.22 10.43 17.62
N ASN A 220 36.63 9.55 16.80
CA ASN A 220 37.18 8.20 16.60
C ASN A 220 38.60 8.24 16.02
N ASN A 221 38.87 9.17 15.09
CA ASN A 221 40.22 9.35 14.54
C ASN A 221 41.22 9.85 15.60
N ALA A 222 40.79 10.75 16.49
CA ALA A 222 41.62 11.22 17.59
C ALA A 222 41.93 10.11 18.61
N GLU A 223 40.96 9.25 18.92
CA GLU A 223 41.14 8.08 19.79
C GLU A 223 42.10 7.04 19.17
N LEU A 224 41.98 6.75 17.88
CA LEU A 224 42.91 5.88 17.14
C LEU A 224 44.35 6.42 17.13
N LEU A 225 44.53 7.73 17.01
CA LEU A 225 45.83 8.40 17.09
C LEU A 225 46.42 8.40 18.51
N ALA A 226 45.56 8.39 19.54
CA ALA A 226 45.98 8.30 20.93
C ALA A 226 46.40 6.88 21.35
N LEU A 227 45.87 5.84 20.70
CA LEU A 227 46.21 4.43 20.93
C LEU A 227 47.47 3.96 20.16
N THR A 228 48.00 4.79 19.26
CA THR A 228 49.21 4.49 18.46
C THR A 228 50.45 5.27 18.91
N LYS A 229 50.36 5.97 20.05
CA LYS A 229 51.47 6.62 20.76
C LYS A 229 51.68 5.94 22.11
#